data_AF-Q5G8A6-F1
#
_entry.id   AF-Q5G8A6-F1
#
_cell.length_a   1.000
_cell.length_b   1.000
_cell.length_c   1.000
_cell.angle_alpha   90.00
_cell.angle_beta   90.00
_cell.angle_gamma   90.00
#
_symmetry.space_group_name_H-M   'P 1'
#
loop_
_entity.id
_entity.type
_entity.pdbx_description
1 polymer ?
#
loop_
_entity_poly.entity_id
_entity_poly.type
_entity_poly.pdbx_seq_one_letter_code
_entity_poly.pdbx_strand_id
1 'polypeptide(L)'
;MERKLALLLFLGMVTLASCGLREKHVQKLVALIPNDQLRSILKAVVHKVAKTQFGCPAYEGYCNNHCQDIERKDGECHGFKCKCAKD
;
A
#
# COMPACT_ATOMS: atom_id res chain seq x y z
N MET A 1 -13.53 -7.89 -21.17
CA MET A 1 -13.58 -6.76 -20.23
C MET A 1 -12.81 -5.61 -20.85
N GLU A 2 -13.48 -4.50 -21.13
CA GLU A 2 -12.88 -3.33 -21.78
C GLU A 2 -11.65 -2.85 -21.00
N ARG A 3 -10.49 -2.68 -21.66
CA ARG A 3 -9.23 -2.21 -21.05
C ARG A 3 -9.42 -0.99 -20.15
N LYS A 4 -10.35 -0.10 -20.52
CA LYS A 4 -10.71 1.11 -19.78
C LYS A 4 -11.29 0.78 -18.39
N LEU A 5 -12.15 -0.23 -18.30
CA LEU A 5 -12.74 -0.66 -17.02
C LEU A 5 -11.66 -1.26 -16.09
N ALA A 6 -10.75 -2.06 -16.64
CA ALA A 6 -9.64 -2.61 -15.88
C ALA A 6 -8.71 -1.52 -15.31
N LEU A 7 -8.42 -0.49 -16.12
CA LEU A 7 -7.65 0.69 -15.69
C LEU A 7 -8.36 1.48 -14.58
N LEU A 8 -9.67 1.72 -14.71
CA LEU A 8 -10.45 2.43 -13.69
C LEU A 8 -10.52 1.66 -12.37
N LEU A 9 -10.68 0.33 -12.43
CA LEU A 9 -10.61 -0.52 -11.24
C LEU A 9 -9.22 -0.47 -10.60
N PHE A 10 -8.14 -0.42 -11.39
CA PHE A 10 -6.78 -0.31 -10.89
C PHE A 10 -6.50 1.04 -10.23
N LEU A 11 -6.90 2.15 -10.87
CA LEU A 11 -6.85 3.50 -10.31
C LEU A 11 -7.70 3.61 -9.03
N GLY A 12 -8.88 2.99 -9.04
CA GLY A 12 -9.73 2.81 -7.87
C GLY A 12 -8.93 2.12 -6.77
N MET A 13 -8.39 0.92 -7.00
CA MET A 13 -7.60 0.18 -6.00
C MET A 13 -6.39 0.95 -5.47
N VAL A 14 -5.69 1.71 -6.31
CA VAL A 14 -4.52 2.52 -5.92
C VAL A 14 -4.94 3.71 -5.05
N THR A 15 -5.91 4.50 -5.51
CA THR A 15 -6.51 5.57 -4.68
C THR A 15 -7.15 4.99 -3.42
N LEU A 16 -7.61 3.73 -3.48
CA LEU A 16 -8.19 2.97 -2.38
C LEU A 16 -7.20 2.59 -1.29
N ALA A 17 -6.05 2.04 -1.67
CA ALA A 17 -4.99 1.69 -0.73
C ALA A 17 -4.43 2.90 0.03
N SER A 18 -4.32 4.08 -0.60
CA SER A 18 -3.67 5.25 0.01
C SER A 18 -4.43 5.88 1.19
N CYS A 19 -5.74 5.62 1.36
CA CYS A 19 -6.53 6.21 2.45
C CYS A 19 -6.67 5.31 3.70
N GLY A 20 -5.94 4.20 3.84
CA GLY A 20 -5.95 3.33 5.03
C GLY A 20 -7.24 2.53 5.28
N LEU A 21 -8.39 2.98 4.76
CA LEU A 21 -9.71 2.38 4.97
C LEU A 21 -9.92 1.06 4.19
N ARG A 22 -9.08 0.75 3.17
CA ARG A 22 -9.53 -0.10 2.05
C ARG A 22 -8.81 -1.43 1.89
N GLU A 23 -7.80 -1.79 2.71
CA GLU A 23 -7.22 -3.14 2.65
C GLU A 23 -8.32 -4.20 2.78
N LYS A 24 -9.23 -4.06 3.76
CA LYS A 24 -10.36 -4.97 3.96
C LYS A 24 -11.32 -5.04 2.77
N HIS A 25 -11.62 -3.90 2.13
CA HIS A 25 -12.56 -3.85 1.00
C HIS A 25 -11.95 -4.44 -0.27
N VAL A 26 -10.70 -4.11 -0.57
CA VAL A 26 -9.98 -4.69 -1.72
C VAL A 26 -9.74 -6.18 -1.48
N GLN A 27 -9.40 -6.61 -0.26
CA GLN A 27 -9.28 -8.03 0.07
C GLN A 27 -10.60 -8.80 -0.13
N LYS A 28 -11.75 -8.20 0.17
CA LYS A 28 -13.07 -8.80 -0.13
C LYS A 28 -13.30 -8.94 -1.64
N LEU A 29 -12.91 -7.95 -2.44
CA LEU A 29 -13.00 -8.04 -3.91
C LEU A 29 -12.07 -9.11 -4.48
N VAL A 30 -10.81 -9.15 -4.02
CA VAL A 30 -9.85 -10.19 -4.39
C VAL A 30 -10.35 -11.57 -3.97
N ALA A 31 -11.16 -11.67 -2.91
CA ALA A 31 -11.75 -12.94 -2.49
C ALA A 31 -12.74 -13.55 -3.48
N LEU A 32 -13.29 -12.78 -4.42
CA LEU A 32 -14.23 -13.25 -5.45
C LEU A 32 -13.53 -13.85 -6.68
N ILE A 33 -12.20 -13.78 -6.76
CA ILE A 33 -11.43 -14.31 -7.89
C ILE A 33 -11.41 -15.84 -7.79
N PRO A 34 -11.89 -16.57 -8.82
CA PRO A 34 -12.03 -18.03 -8.76
C PRO A 34 -10.69 -18.77 -8.87
N ASN A 35 -9.66 -18.14 -9.45
CA ASN A 35 -8.34 -18.74 -9.58
C ASN A 35 -7.53 -18.54 -8.29
N ASP A 36 -7.24 -19.61 -7.56
CA ASP A 36 -6.54 -19.56 -6.27
C ASP A 36 -5.12 -18.99 -6.35
N GLN A 37 -4.36 -19.30 -7.41
CA GLN A 37 -3.01 -18.77 -7.57
C GLN A 37 -3.05 -17.25 -7.79
N LEU A 38 -3.89 -16.78 -8.70
CA LEU A 38 -4.06 -15.36 -8.99
C LEU A 38 -4.59 -14.61 -7.76
N ARG A 39 -5.55 -15.20 -7.05
CA ARG A 39 -6.09 -14.67 -5.80
C ARG A 39 -5.01 -14.52 -4.73
N SER A 40 -4.14 -15.52 -4.57
CA SER A 40 -3.03 -15.49 -3.60
C SER A 40 -2.04 -14.37 -3.93
N ILE A 41 -1.63 -14.27 -5.20
CA ILE A 41 -0.71 -13.21 -5.68
C ILE A 41 -1.32 -11.83 -5.43
N LEU A 42 -2.59 -11.62 -5.82
CA LEU A 42 -3.26 -10.33 -5.63
C LEU A 42 -3.44 -9.98 -4.16
N LYS A 43 -3.78 -10.94 -3.29
CA LYS A 43 -3.82 -10.69 -1.84
C LYS A 43 -2.47 -10.22 -1.31
N ALA A 44 -1.38 -10.88 -1.73
CA ALA A 44 -0.03 -10.50 -1.32
C ALA A 44 0.35 -9.10 -1.83
N VAL A 45 0.01 -8.76 -3.08
CA VAL A 45 0.25 -7.43 -3.66
C VAL A 45 -0.55 -6.37 -2.90
N VAL A 46 -1.86 -6.56 -2.73
CA VAL A 46 -2.72 -5.62 -2.00
C VAL A 46 -2.22 -5.43 -0.57
N HIS A 47 -1.79 -6.50 0.09
CA HIS A 47 -1.24 -6.43 1.45
C HIS A 47 0.09 -5.65 1.52
N LYS A 48 0.95 -5.77 0.51
CA LYS A 48 2.20 -4.99 0.43
C LYS A 48 1.92 -3.52 0.11
N VAL A 49 1.08 -3.25 -0.88
CA VAL A 49 0.73 -1.89 -1.32
C VAL A 49 -0.06 -1.13 -0.25
N ALA A 50 -0.98 -1.79 0.46
CA ALA A 50 -1.71 -1.18 1.57
C ALA A 50 -0.79 -0.80 2.75
N LYS A 51 0.36 -1.47 2.86
CA LYS A 51 1.39 -1.14 3.85
C LYS A 51 2.35 -0.05 3.39
N THR A 52 2.36 0.30 2.09
CA THR A 52 3.19 1.38 1.56
C THR A 52 2.83 2.70 2.25
N GLN A 53 3.78 3.24 2.98
CA GLN A 53 3.68 4.53 3.65
C GLN A 53 4.80 5.44 3.18
N PHE A 54 4.48 6.71 2.92
CA PHE A 54 5.43 7.77 2.56
C PHE A 54 6.48 7.35 1.53
N GLY A 55 6.07 6.57 0.52
CA GLY A 55 6.96 6.18 -0.57
C GLY A 55 7.94 5.04 -0.27
N CYS A 56 7.91 4.37 0.90
CA CYS A 56 8.71 3.15 1.09
C CYS A 56 8.21 2.03 0.15
N PRO A 57 9.06 1.35 -0.66
CA PRO A 57 10.52 1.37 -0.69
C PRO A 57 11.13 2.23 -1.82
N ALA A 58 10.33 3.01 -2.55
CA ALA A 58 10.78 3.79 -3.69
C ALA A 58 11.81 4.87 -3.31
N TYR A 59 11.63 5.53 -2.16
CA TYR A 59 12.60 6.50 -1.64
C TYR A 59 12.48 6.65 -0.13
N GLU A 60 13.55 6.33 0.59
CA GLU A 60 13.60 6.37 2.06
C GLU A 60 13.57 7.80 2.62
N GLY A 61 14.09 8.77 1.87
CA GLY A 61 14.14 10.17 2.32
C GLY A 61 12.75 10.77 2.59
N TYR A 62 11.68 10.28 1.95
CA TYR A 62 10.32 10.73 2.26
C TYR A 62 9.87 10.29 3.66
N CYS A 63 10.21 9.07 4.07
CA CYS A 63 9.93 8.60 5.43
C CYS A 63 10.73 9.39 6.46
N ASN A 64 12.02 9.61 6.19
CA ASN A 64 12.87 10.38 7.08
C ASN A 64 12.37 11.82 7.26
N ASN A 65 12.07 12.53 6.15
CA ASN A 65 11.53 13.88 6.23
C ASN A 65 10.20 13.92 7.00
N HIS A 66 9.30 12.95 6.77
CA HIS A 66 8.05 12.86 7.51
C HIS A 66 8.25 12.71 9.03
N CYS A 67 9.17 11.84 9.46
CA CYS A 67 9.45 11.63 10.87
C CYS A 67 10.17 12.84 11.51
N GLN A 68 11.05 13.52 10.76
CA GLN A 68 11.69 14.74 11.22
C GLN A 68 10.69 15.89 11.35
N ASP A 69 9.73 16.01 10.44
CA ASP A 69 8.71 17.07 10.46
C ASP A 69 7.73 16.92 11.63
N ILE A 70 7.28 15.69 11.94
CA ILE A 70 6.23 15.47 12.95
C ILE A 70 6.81 15.19 14.33
N GLU A 71 7.83 14.34 14.42
CA GLU A 71 8.37 13.87 15.71
C GLU A 71 9.77 14.41 16.00
N ARG A 72 10.43 15.07 15.03
CA ARG A 72 11.84 15.47 15.10
C ARG A 72 12.78 14.29 15.32
N LYS A 73 12.44 13.16 14.72
CA LYS A 73 13.17 11.89 14.85
C LYS A 73 13.56 11.36 13.48
N ASP A 74 14.60 10.55 13.45
CA ASP A 74 14.97 9.83 12.24
C ASP A 74 13.86 8.84 11.85
N GLY A 75 13.56 8.82 10.55
CA GLY A 75 12.61 7.90 9.96
C GLY A 75 13.32 6.87 9.09
N GLU A 76 13.01 5.60 9.31
CA GLU A 76 13.55 4.47 8.54
C GLU A 76 12.43 3.68 7.84
N CYS A 77 12.72 3.17 6.65
CA CYS A 77 11.79 2.28 5.96
C CYS A 77 11.95 0.82 6.45
N HIS A 78 10.99 0.30 7.20
CA HIS A 78 10.91 -1.13 7.51
C HIS A 78 10.04 -1.87 6.48
N GLY A 79 10.65 -2.22 5.35
CA GLY A 79 9.95 -2.78 4.20
C GLY A 79 9.10 -1.71 3.51
N PHE A 80 7.78 -1.85 3.54
CA PHE A 80 6.84 -0.88 2.94
C PHE A 80 6.35 0.18 3.95
N LYS A 81 6.65 0.00 5.24
CA LYS A 81 6.20 0.92 6.29
C LYS A 81 7.29 1.92 6.64
N CYS A 82 6.87 3.12 6.98
CA CYS A 82 7.74 4.12 7.59
C CYS A 82 7.69 3.96 9.12
N LYS A 83 8.84 3.93 9.78
CA LYS A 83 8.95 3.93 11.23
C LYS A 83 9.78 5.12 11.66
N CYS A 84 9.23 5.94 12.54
CA CYS A 84 10.01 6.94 13.26
C CYS A 84 10.70 6.26 14.45
N ALA A 85 11.95 6.64 14.71
CA ALA A 85 12.71 6.12 15.85
C ALA A 85 11.92 6.33 17.16
N LYS A 86 12.00 5.37 18.08
CA LYS A 86 11.44 5.52 19.43
C LYS A 86 12.61 5.85 20.35
N ASP A 87 12.42 6.85 21.22
CA ASP A 87 13.36 7.08 22.32
C ASP A 87 13.34 5.90 23.28
#